data_AF-A0A1I8P6G0-F1
#
_entry.id   AF-A0A1I8P6G0-F1
#
_cell.length_a   1.000
_cell.length_b   1.000
_cell.length_c   1.000
_cell.angle_alpha   90.00
_cell.angle_beta   90.00
_cell.angle_gamma   90.00
#
_symmetry.space_group_name_H-M   'P 1'
#
loop_
_entity.id
_entity.type
_entity.pdbx_description
1 polymer ?
#
loop_
_entity_poly.entity_id
_entity_poly.type
_entity_poly.pdbx_seq_one_letter_code
_entity_poly.pdbx_strand_id
1 'polypeptide(L)'
;MGPAKFLKYTVNVSLWKKVSGYRPFLYNVTEDFCKFLRNRKKIPFLKIVSDILLKDSNINHTCPFNHDIIVNNLILKEEMFKYLPLPNGEYMFQFKVGAYNDWKADVRAYLLFNTKFGE
;
A
#
# COMPACT_ATOMS: atom_id res chain seq x y z
N MET A 1 33.58 4.36 -11.14
CA MET A 1 32.44 3.78 -10.40
C MET A 1 31.80 4.93 -9.62
N GLY A 2 30.71 5.53 -10.13
CA GLY A 2 30.06 6.67 -9.46
C GLY A 2 29.38 6.23 -8.16
N PRO A 3 29.08 7.15 -7.22
CA PRO A 3 28.42 6.77 -5.97
C PRO A 3 27.06 6.14 -6.26
N ALA A 4 26.79 4.98 -5.67
CA ALA A 4 25.49 4.32 -5.75
C ALA A 4 24.41 5.28 -5.24
N LYS A 5 23.54 5.75 -6.13
CA LYS A 5 22.44 6.65 -5.79
C LYS A 5 21.35 5.83 -5.10
N PHE A 6 21.39 5.77 -3.77
CA PHE A 6 20.34 5.10 -3.00
C PHE A 6 18.99 5.79 -3.23
N LEU A 7 17.99 4.99 -3.60
CA LEU A 7 16.66 5.50 -3.89
C LEU A 7 15.85 5.60 -2.60
N LYS A 8 15.52 6.85 -2.22
CA LYS A 8 14.57 7.11 -1.15
C LYS A 8 13.16 7.00 -1.71
N TYR A 9 12.44 5.96 -1.28
CA TYR A 9 11.05 5.75 -1.63
C TYR A 9 10.13 6.23 -0.51
N THR A 10 9.17 7.08 -0.86
CA THR A 10 8.10 7.52 0.04
C THR A 10 6.81 6.85 -0.40
N VAL A 11 6.07 6.28 0.54
CA VAL A 11 4.76 5.68 0.27
C VAL A 11 3.69 6.47 1.00
N ASN A 12 2.59 6.77 0.33
CA ASN A 12 1.37 7.23 0.98
C ASN A 12 0.27 6.21 0.76
N VAL A 13 -0.43 5.88 1.83
CA VAL A 13 -1.58 4.98 1.80
C VAL A 13 -2.74 5.69 2.45
N SER A 14 -3.85 5.79 1.72
CA SER A 14 -5.08 6.33 2.25
C SER A 14 -6.28 5.47 1.92
N LEU A 15 -7.25 5.50 2.82
CA LEU A 15 -8.52 4.81 2.66
C LEU A 15 -9.63 5.85 2.66
N TRP A 16 -10.58 5.68 1.76
CA TRP A 16 -11.70 6.59 1.59
C TRP A 16 -13.00 5.79 1.59
N LYS A 17 -14.04 6.31 2.25
CA LYS A 17 -15.37 5.69 2.25
C LYS A 17 -16.30 6.53 1.40
N LYS A 18 -17.13 5.87 0.59
CA LYS A 18 -18.18 6.53 -0.20
C LYS A 18 -19.39 6.79 0.69
N VAL A 19 -19.82 8.04 0.73
CA VAL A 19 -21.05 8.48 1.42
C VAL A 19 -21.90 9.27 0.42
N SER A 20 -21.75 10.60 0.37
CA SER A 20 -22.18 11.46 -0.75
C SER A 20 -21.10 11.60 -1.84
N GLY A 21 -19.93 11.00 -1.59
CA GLY A 21 -18.68 11.07 -2.34
C GLY A 21 -17.59 10.37 -1.53
N TYR A 22 -16.39 10.20 -2.10
CA TYR A 22 -15.26 9.62 -1.36
C TYR A 22 -14.71 10.62 -0.36
N ARG A 23 -14.77 10.27 0.93
CA ARG A 23 -14.20 11.06 2.04
C ARG A 23 -13.10 10.27 2.75
N PRO A 24 -12.04 10.91 3.28
CA PRO A 24 -10.99 10.20 4.00
C PRO A 24 -11.58 9.39 5.15
N PHE A 25 -11.12 8.15 5.30
CA PHE A 25 -11.66 7.18 6.24
C PHE A 25 -10.52 6.45 6.97
N LEU A 26 -10.39 6.73 8.28
CA LEU A 26 -9.42 6.16 9.22
C LEU A 26 -7.93 6.40 8.92
N TYR A 27 -7.46 6.13 7.70
CA TYR A 27 -6.04 6.08 7.37
C TYR A 27 -5.68 7.08 6.27
N ASN A 28 -4.68 7.91 6.56
CA ASN A 28 -3.91 8.66 5.59
C ASN A 28 -2.47 8.77 6.13
N VAL A 29 -1.61 7.84 5.71
CA VAL A 29 -0.27 7.70 6.27
C VAL A 29 0.75 7.84 5.17
N THR A 30 1.72 8.75 5.37
CA THR A 30 2.90 8.90 4.52
C THR A 30 4.12 8.47 5.31
N GLU A 31 4.91 7.54 4.79
CA GLU A 31 6.11 7.06 5.48
C GLU A 31 7.23 6.78 4.47
N ASP A 32 8.48 6.86 4.94
CA ASP A 32 9.63 6.35 4.21
C ASP A 32 9.56 4.82 4.16
N PHE A 33 9.61 4.24 2.96
CA PHE A 33 9.39 2.81 2.77
C PHE A 33 10.45 1.97 3.50
N CYS A 34 11.70 2.42 3.51
CA CYS A 34 12.78 1.73 4.21
C CYS A 34 12.64 1.79 5.73
N LYS A 35 12.20 2.94 6.25
CA LYS A 35 11.88 3.08 7.68
C LYS A 35 10.71 2.21 8.09
N PHE A 36 9.69 2.09 7.24
CA PHE A 36 8.58 1.17 7.46
C PHE A 36 9.03 -0.29 7.47
N LEU A 37 9.88 -0.73 6.52
CA LEU A 37 10.36 -2.12 6.47
C LEU A 37 11.11 -2.54 7.75
N ARG A 38 11.81 -1.60 8.42
CA ARG A 38 12.46 -1.85 9.72
C ARG A 38 11.48 -2.10 10.86
N ASN A 39 10.25 -1.57 10.76
CA ASN A 39 9.23 -1.73 11.79
C ASN A 39 7.82 -1.81 11.21
N ARG A 40 7.56 -2.90 10.48
CA ARG A 40 6.31 -3.13 9.74
C ARG A 40 5.06 -3.18 10.63
N LYS A 41 5.21 -3.48 11.92
CA LYS A 41 4.09 -3.62 12.87
C LYS A 41 3.46 -2.29 13.29
N LYS A 42 4.17 -1.16 13.12
CA LYS A 42 3.70 0.17 13.55
C LYS A 42 2.52 0.70 12.75
N ILE A 43 2.40 0.30 11.48
CA ILE A 43 1.36 0.80 10.57
C ILE A 43 0.65 -0.43 9.99
N PRO A 44 -0.37 -1.00 10.68
CA PRO A 44 -1.03 -2.24 10.30
C PRO A 44 -1.59 -2.21 8.87
N PHE A 45 -2.10 -1.06 8.45
CA PHE A 45 -2.64 -0.90 7.10
C PHE A 45 -1.57 -1.00 6.02
N LEU A 46 -0.45 -0.29 6.19
CA LEU A 46 0.70 -0.39 5.30
C LEU A 46 1.34 -1.78 5.36
N LYS A 47 1.24 -2.50 6.49
CA LYS A 47 1.60 -3.92 6.58
C LYS A 47 0.79 -4.78 5.62
N ILE A 48 -0.53 -4.69 5.63
CA ILE A 48 -1.40 -5.46 4.72
C ILE A 48 -1.02 -5.18 3.26
N VAL A 49 -0.90 -3.91 2.88
CA VAL A 49 -0.51 -3.49 1.52
C VAL A 49 0.87 -4.05 1.15
N SER A 50 1.84 -3.95 2.05
CA SER A 50 3.17 -4.51 1.80
C SER A 50 3.19 -6.03 1.74
N ASP A 51 2.37 -6.74 2.53
CA ASP A 51 2.25 -8.21 2.49
C ASP A 51 1.64 -8.68 1.15
N ILE A 52 0.73 -7.87 0.58
CA ILE A 52 0.19 -8.09 -0.77
C ILE A 52 1.30 -7.93 -1.83
N LEU A 53 2.04 -6.82 -1.77
CA LEU A 53 3.07 -6.50 -2.77
C LEU A 53 4.28 -7.44 -2.70
N LEU A 54 4.71 -7.86 -1.49
CA LEU A 54 5.92 -8.68 -1.30
C LEU A 54 5.88 -10.03 -2.01
N LYS A 55 4.70 -10.59 -2.27
CA LYS A 55 4.56 -11.89 -2.94
C LYS A 55 4.92 -11.83 -4.42
N ASP A 56 4.59 -10.71 -5.06
CA ASP A 56 4.62 -10.55 -6.51
C ASP A 56 5.58 -9.42 -6.93
N SER A 57 6.60 -9.14 -6.12
CA SER A 57 7.57 -8.08 -6.38
C SER A 57 8.98 -8.40 -5.90
N ASN A 58 9.94 -7.61 -6.38
CA ASN A 58 11.34 -7.69 -5.96
C ASN A 58 11.64 -6.94 -4.65
N ILE A 59 10.63 -6.47 -3.90
CA ILE A 59 10.86 -5.62 -2.71
C ILE A 59 11.26 -6.39 -1.44
N ASN A 60 11.35 -7.72 -1.51
CA ASN A 60 11.73 -8.57 -0.38
C ASN A 60 13.25 -8.63 -0.16
N HIS A 61 13.88 -7.47 0.03
CA HIS A 61 15.28 -7.37 0.42
C HIS A 61 15.50 -6.25 1.43
N THR A 62 16.69 -6.25 2.05
CA THR A 62 17.07 -5.22 3.02
C THR A 62 17.38 -3.91 2.30
N CYS A 63 16.84 -2.80 2.82
CA CYS A 63 17.23 -1.47 2.38
C CYS A 63 18.74 -1.19 2.57
N PRO A 64 19.35 -0.32 1.74
CA PRO A 64 18.73 0.58 0.76
C PRO A 64 18.45 -0.07 -0.61
N PHE A 65 17.42 0.42 -1.30
CA PHE A 65 17.14 0.06 -2.68
C PHE A 65 18.13 0.76 -3.63
N ASN A 66 18.76 -0.01 -4.50
CA ASN A 66 19.72 0.45 -5.51
C ASN A 66 19.29 0.07 -6.95
N HIS A 67 18.07 -0.42 -7.10
CA HIS A 67 17.49 -0.88 -8.35
C HIS A 67 16.00 -0.53 -8.39
N ASP A 68 15.39 -0.72 -9.55
CA ASP A 68 13.96 -0.43 -9.75
C ASP A 68 13.08 -1.42 -9.00
N ILE A 69 12.00 -0.91 -8.39
CA ILE A 69 10.96 -1.73 -7.78
C ILE A 69 10.02 -2.21 -8.88
N ILE A 70 9.88 -3.53 -9.00
CA ILE A 70 9.07 -4.20 -10.02
C ILE A 70 8.01 -5.03 -9.31
N VAL A 71 6.74 -4.80 -9.68
CA VAL A 71 5.58 -5.60 -9.27
C VAL A 71 4.98 -6.19 -10.53
N ASN A 72 4.97 -7.51 -10.65
CA ASN A 72 4.50 -8.21 -11.86
C ASN A 72 3.45 -9.25 -11.49
N ASN A 73 2.40 -9.37 -12.31
CA ASN A 73 1.34 -10.37 -12.16
C ASN A 73 0.63 -10.38 -10.79
N LEU A 74 0.54 -9.21 -10.13
CA LEU A 74 -0.20 -9.07 -8.88
C LEU A 74 -1.70 -9.33 -9.10
N ILE A 75 -2.22 -10.39 -8.49
CA ILE A 75 -3.65 -10.71 -8.46
C ILE A 75 -4.18 -10.43 -7.06
N LEU A 76 -5.06 -9.44 -6.95
CA LEU A 76 -5.73 -9.11 -5.69
C LEU A 76 -6.85 -10.11 -5.42
N LYS A 77 -6.72 -10.87 -4.33
CA LYS A 77 -7.72 -11.85 -3.87
C LYS A 77 -8.44 -11.36 -2.63
N GLU A 78 -9.71 -11.74 -2.46
CA GLU A 78 -10.53 -11.35 -1.31
C GLU A 78 -9.89 -11.72 0.04
N GLU A 79 -9.22 -12.88 0.10
CA GLU A 79 -8.50 -13.36 1.29
C GLU A 79 -7.40 -12.40 1.79
N MET A 80 -6.90 -11.52 0.94
CA MET A 80 -5.90 -10.50 1.30
C MET A 80 -6.51 -9.36 2.11
N PHE A 81 -7.82 -9.16 1.99
CA PHE A 81 -8.58 -8.08 2.62
C PHE A 81 -9.42 -8.57 3.81
N LYS A 82 -9.51 -9.88 4.06
CA LYS A 82 -10.35 -10.49 5.11
C LYS A 82 -10.06 -10.00 6.54
N TYR A 83 -8.85 -9.49 6.78
CA TYR A 83 -8.45 -8.96 8.10
C TYR A 83 -8.67 -7.46 8.25
N LEU A 84 -9.19 -6.79 7.22
CA LEU A 84 -9.55 -5.38 7.32
C LEU A 84 -10.91 -5.27 8.04
N PRO A 85 -10.98 -4.63 9.23
CA PRO A 85 -12.22 -4.47 9.97
C PRO A 85 -13.05 -3.32 9.38
N LEU A 86 -13.42 -3.42 8.10
CA LEU A 86 -14.19 -2.40 7.39
C LEU A 86 -15.68 -2.75 7.44
N PRO A 87 -16.55 -1.82 7.86
CA PRO A 87 -17.98 -2.04 7.79
C PRO A 87 -18.44 -2.07 6.34
N ASN A 88 -19.65 -2.56 6.09
CA ASN A 88 -20.24 -2.58 4.75
C ASN A 88 -20.22 -1.22 4.08
N GLY A 89 -19.95 -1.24 2.79
CA GLY A 89 -19.98 -0.06 1.93
C GLY A 89 -18.95 -0.10 0.82
N GLU A 90 -18.94 0.98 0.05
CA GLU A 90 -17.98 1.22 -1.02
C GLU A 90 -16.80 2.03 -0.49
N TYR A 91 -15.59 1.60 -0.84
CA TYR A 91 -14.34 2.20 -0.43
C TYR A 91 -13.46 2.47 -1.64
N MET A 92 -12.60 3.48 -1.52
CA MET A 92 -11.49 3.70 -2.43
C MET A 92 -10.20 3.63 -1.62
N PHE A 93 -9.38 2.66 -1.97
CA PHE A 93 -8.03 2.50 -1.49
C PHE A 93 -7.08 3.24 -2.42
N GLN A 94 -6.26 4.15 -1.88
CA GLN A 94 -5.27 4.88 -2.64
C GLN A 94 -3.86 4.56 -2.13
N PHE A 95 -3.00 4.17 -3.06
CA PHE A 95 -1.59 3.91 -2.81
C PHE A 95 -0.74 4.78 -3.74
N LYS A 96 0.06 5.67 -3.16
CA LYS A 96 0.96 6.53 -3.90
C LYS A 96 2.40 6.16 -3.60
N VAL A 97 3.23 6.12 -4.64
CA VAL A 97 4.66 5.89 -4.53
C VAL A 97 5.40 7.11 -5.02
N GLY A 98 6.31 7.61 -4.20
CA GLY A 98 7.19 8.72 -4.52
C GLY A 98 8.65 8.29 -4.50
N ALA A 99 9.44 8.91 -5.38
CA ALA A 99 10.89 8.79 -5.45
C ALA A 99 11.46 10.14 -5.87
N TYR A 100 12.68 10.45 -5.42
CA TYR A 100 13.33 11.73 -5.73
C TYR A 100 12.50 12.98 -5.34
N ASN A 101 11.75 12.90 -4.23
CA ASN A 101 10.80 13.92 -3.76
C ASN A 101 9.60 14.20 -4.68
N ASP A 102 9.35 13.36 -5.68
CA ASP A 102 8.18 13.45 -6.56
C ASP A 102 7.31 12.21 -6.46
N TRP A 103 5.99 12.36 -6.60
CA TRP A 103 5.09 11.23 -6.81
C TRP A 103 5.31 10.63 -8.20
N LYS A 104 5.56 9.32 -8.26
CA LYS A 104 5.79 8.57 -9.49
C LYS A 104 4.60 7.67 -9.85
N ALA A 105 3.81 7.26 -8.88
CA ALA A 105 2.59 6.49 -9.10
C ALA A 105 1.46 6.90 -8.14
N ASP A 106 0.23 6.86 -8.63
CA ASP A 106 -1.02 7.01 -7.87
C ASP A 106 -1.98 5.90 -8.30
N VAL A 107 -2.10 4.87 -7.48
CA VAL A 107 -2.97 3.71 -7.73
C VAL A 107 -4.23 3.88 -6.88
N ARG A 108 -5.39 3.81 -7.53
CA ARG A 108 -6.70 3.85 -6.87
C ARG A 108 -7.46 2.56 -7.15
N ALA A 109 -7.77 1.81 -6.10
CA ALA A 109 -8.59 0.61 -6.16
C ALA A 109 -9.93 0.88 -5.50
N TYR A 110 -11.03 0.55 -6.18
CA TYR A 110 -12.38 0.70 -5.68
C TYR A 110 -12.90 -0.66 -5.21
N LEU A 111 -13.36 -0.73 -3.97
CA LEU A 111 -13.71 -1.96 -3.29
C LEU A 111 -15.14 -1.87 -2.75
N LEU A 112 -15.93 -2.92 -2.97
CA LEU A 112 -17.22 -3.10 -2.32
C LEU A 112 -17.04 -4.11 -1.18
N PHE A 113 -17.17 -3.65 0.06
CA PHE A 113 -17.20 -4.54 1.22
C PHE A 113 -18.65 -4.87 1.57
N ASN A 114 -18.99 -6.16 1.52
CA ASN A 114 -20.29 -6.68 1.90
C ASN A 114 -20.11 -7.92 2.79
N THR A 115 -20.41 -7.80 4.07
CA THR A 115 -20.22 -8.82 5.11
C THR A 115 -21.29 -9.90 5.08
N LYS A 116 -21.94 -10.16 3.94
CA LYS A 116 -22.73 -11.39 3.74
C LYS A 116 -21.86 -12.65 3.61
N PHE A 117 -20.55 -12.53 3.80
CA PHE A 117 -19.63 -13.67 3.92
C PHE A 117 -19.75 -14.30 5.31
N GLY A 118 -20.78 -15.12 5.50
CA GLY A 118 -21.06 -15.81 6.75
C GLY A 118 -22.46 -16.42 6.82
N GLU A 119 -22.88 -17.15 5.78
CA GLU A 119 -23.75 -18.33 5.92
C GLU A 119 -22.96 -19.55 5.44
#